data_AF-A0A1B2F6D0-F1
#
_entry.id   AF-A0A1B2F6D0-F1
#
_cell.length_a   1.000
_cell.length_b   1.000
_cell.length_c   1.000
_cell.angle_alpha   90.00
_cell.angle_beta   90.00
_cell.angle_gamma   90.00
#
_symmetry.space_group_name_H-M   'P 1'
#
loop_
_entity.id
_entity.type
_entity.pdbx_description
1 polymer ?
#
loop_
_entity_poly.entity_id
_entity_poly.type
_entity_poly.pdbx_seq_one_letter_code
_entity_poly.pdbx_strand_id
1 'polypeptide(L)'
;MGEKRHTPGPWVARPVSNVGLRGHTGYAIDFNEDQEQVVDFVYEEADARLIAAAPDLLEALESCIEHGSMTGAEWVADKARAAIAKATS
;
A
#
# COMPACT_ATOMS: atom_id res chain seq x y z
N MET A 1 17.09 12.85 -5.94
CA MET A 1 15.86 12.45 -5.23
C MET A 1 14.71 12.92 -6.08
N GLY A 2 14.04 12.01 -6.79
CA GLY A 2 12.92 12.36 -7.66
C GLY A 2 11.70 12.82 -6.87
N GLU A 3 10.85 13.61 -7.50
CA GLU A 3 9.57 14.09 -6.93
C GLU A 3 8.72 12.91 -6.44
N LYS A 4 8.16 13.04 -5.23
CA LYS A 4 7.18 12.09 -4.70
C LYS A 4 5.88 12.22 -5.51
N ARG A 5 5.51 11.16 -6.23
CA ARG A 5 4.31 11.12 -7.11
C ARG A 5 3.05 10.58 -6.42
N HIS A 6 3.19 9.94 -5.26
CA HIS A 6 2.08 9.35 -4.49
C HIS A 6 2.04 9.92 -3.07
N THR A 7 0.88 9.80 -2.42
CA THR A 7 0.70 10.18 -1.02
C THR A 7 1.70 9.44 -0.13
N PRO A 8 2.53 10.15 0.66
CA PRO A 8 3.46 9.50 1.59
C PRO A 8 2.71 8.67 2.63
N GLY A 9 3.32 7.58 3.10
CA GLY A 9 2.89 6.89 4.30
C GLY A 9 3.24 7.69 5.57
N PRO A 10 2.78 7.22 6.75
CA PRO A 10 2.03 5.98 6.96
C PRO A 10 0.56 6.11 6.53
N TRP A 11 -0.03 5.00 6.08
CA TRP A 11 -1.46 4.90 5.83
C TRP A 11 -2.12 4.03 6.90
N VAL A 12 -3.35 4.36 7.28
CA VAL A 12 -4.06 3.71 8.37
C VAL A 12 -5.41 3.21 7.90
N ALA A 13 -5.64 1.90 7.99
CA ALA A 13 -6.96 1.32 7.79
C ALA A 13 -7.86 1.61 9.00
N ARG A 14 -9.02 2.21 8.77
CA ARG A 14 -10.00 2.53 9.82
C ARG A 14 -11.37 1.98 9.46
N PRO A 15 -12.08 1.31 10.38
CA PRO A 15 -13.45 0.88 10.14
C PRO A 15 -14.36 2.09 9.98
N VAL A 16 -15.18 2.08 8.93
CA VAL A 16 -16.22 3.07 8.67
C VAL A 16 -17.58 2.38 8.70
N SER A 17 -18.45 2.89 9.57
CA SER A 17 -19.82 2.38 9.68
C SER A 17 -20.70 3.02 8.61
N ASN A 18 -21.51 2.21 7.94
CA ASN A 18 -22.70 2.66 7.22
C ASN A 18 -22.47 3.66 6.06
N VAL A 19 -21.68 3.28 5.06
CA VAL A 19 -21.56 4.00 3.77
C VAL A 19 -22.78 3.79 2.84
N GLY A 20 -23.99 3.71 3.40
CA GLY A 20 -25.21 3.41 2.66
C GLY A 20 -25.48 1.91 2.43
N LEU A 21 -24.61 1.02 2.93
CA LEU A 21 -24.83 -0.43 2.95
C LEU A 21 -25.24 -0.88 4.36
N ARG A 22 -26.55 -0.98 4.58
CA ARG A 22 -27.12 -1.33 5.89
C ARG A 22 -26.59 -2.70 6.35
N GLY A 23 -25.95 -2.74 7.52
CA GLY A 23 -25.43 -3.98 8.12
C GLY A 23 -24.01 -4.36 7.70
N HIS A 24 -23.34 -3.55 6.88
CA HIS A 24 -21.93 -3.77 6.50
C HIS A 24 -21.01 -2.77 7.20
N THR A 25 -19.87 -3.28 7.67
CA THR A 25 -18.70 -2.46 8.03
C THR A 25 -17.74 -2.53 6.86
N GLY A 26 -17.29 -1.38 6.36
CA GLY A 26 -16.12 -1.36 5.47
C GLY A 26 -15.03 -0.51 6.09
N TYR A 27 -14.02 -0.20 5.29
CA TYR A 27 -12.78 0.42 5.76
C TYR A 27 -12.37 1.58 4.86
N ALA A 28 -11.97 2.69 5.45
CA ALA A 28 -11.25 3.75 4.76
C ALA A 28 -9.76 3.63 5.04
N ILE A 29 -8.93 4.18 4.14
CA ILE A 29 -7.49 4.26 4.32
C ILE A 29 -7.10 5.73 4.45
N ASP A 30 -6.79 6.16 5.67
CA ASP A 30 -6.41 7.54 6.00
C ASP A 30 -4.89 7.74 5.83
N PHE A 31 -4.43 8.94 5.48
CA PHE A 31 -3.00 9.28 5.37
C PHE A 31 -2.53 10.37 6.35
N ASN A 32 -3.42 10.89 7.18
CA ASN A 32 -3.11 11.83 8.25
C ASN A 32 -4.12 11.74 9.40
N GLU A 33 -3.87 12.49 10.48
CA GLU A 33 -4.73 12.53 11.67
C GLU A 33 -6.07 13.24 11.42
N ASP A 34 -6.15 14.05 10.36
CA ASP A 34 -7.36 14.77 9.94
C ASP A 34 -8.35 13.86 9.18
N GLN A 35 -8.04 12.56 9.05
CA GLN A 35 -8.83 11.55 8.31
C GLN A 35 -8.98 11.90 6.82
N GLU A 36 -7.98 12.55 6.21
CA GLU A 36 -7.91 12.61 4.75
C GLU A 36 -7.57 11.22 4.19
N GLN A 37 -8.25 10.83 3.11
CA GLN A 37 -8.29 9.45 2.64
C GLN A 37 -7.52 9.28 1.33
N VAL A 38 -6.72 8.23 1.24
CA VAL A 38 -6.22 7.70 -0.05
C VAL A 38 -7.20 6.70 -0.66
N VAL A 39 -8.09 6.12 0.15
CA VAL A 39 -9.17 5.24 -0.27
C VAL A 39 -10.40 5.48 0.58
N ASP A 40 -11.51 5.83 -0.08
CA ASP A 40 -12.78 6.15 0.58
C ASP A 40 -13.48 4.90 1.15
N PHE A 41 -13.36 3.74 0.47
CA PHE A 41 -14.02 2.51 0.91
C PHE A 41 -13.39 1.23 0.39
N VAL A 42 -13.19 0.27 1.30
CA VAL A 42 -12.76 -1.10 1.07
C VAL A 42 -13.73 -2.04 1.80
N TYR A 43 -14.17 -3.10 1.13
CA TYR A 43 -15.17 -4.02 1.68
C TYR A 43 -14.61 -4.90 2.79
N GLU A 44 -13.43 -5.48 2.56
CA GLU A 44 -12.85 -6.49 3.43
C GLU A 44 -11.68 -5.92 4.25
N GLU A 45 -11.61 -6.31 5.52
CA GLU A 45 -10.54 -5.84 6.41
C GLU A 45 -9.15 -6.28 5.92
N ALA A 46 -9.06 -7.49 5.37
CA ALA A 46 -7.80 -8.03 4.86
C ALA A 46 -7.25 -7.19 3.70
N ASP A 47 -8.13 -6.76 2.78
CA ASP A 47 -7.78 -5.89 1.67
C ASP A 47 -7.37 -4.51 2.18
N ALA A 48 -8.10 -3.98 3.18
CA ALA A 48 -7.79 -2.69 3.78
C ALA A 48 -6.40 -2.69 4.44
N ARG A 49 -6.06 -3.76 5.17
CA ARG A 49 -4.71 -3.92 5.75
C ARG A 49 -3.63 -4.03 4.68
N LEU A 50 -3.87 -4.78 3.60
CA LEU A 50 -2.93 -4.91 2.50
C LEU A 50 -2.67 -3.56 1.81
N ILE A 51 -3.73 -2.78 1.57
CA ILE A 51 -3.63 -1.46 0.94
C ILE A 51 -2.94 -0.47 1.88
N ALA A 52 -3.29 -0.42 3.16
CA ALA A 52 -2.63 0.45 4.15
C ALA A 52 -1.12 0.18 4.26
N ALA A 53 -0.70 -1.08 4.09
CA ALA A 53 0.71 -1.46 4.10
C ALA A 53 1.46 -1.15 2.79
N ALA A 54 0.79 -0.62 1.75
CA ALA A 54 1.43 -0.42 0.44
C ALA A 54 2.69 0.47 0.47
N PRO A 55 2.77 1.57 1.26
CA PRO A 55 4.02 2.34 1.41
C PRO A 55 5.16 1.49 1.97
N ASP A 56 4.90 0.73 3.04
CA ASP A 56 5.91 -0.13 3.69
C ASP A 56 6.34 -1.28 2.77
N LEU A 57 5.39 -1.86 2.02
CA LEU A 57 5.67 -2.89 1.04
C LEU A 57 6.50 -2.36 -0.13
N LEU A 58 6.28 -1.12 -0.58
CA LEU A 58 7.09 -0.47 -1.60
C LEU A 58 8.53 -0.29 -1.09
N GLU A 59 8.71 0.27 0.11
CA GLU A 59 10.03 0.45 0.73
C GLU A 59 10.78 -0.88 0.92
N ALA A 60 10.06 -1.93 1.35
CA ALA A 60 10.64 -3.27 1.50
C ALA A 60 11.10 -3.85 0.15
N LEU A 61 10.33 -3.67 -0.92
CA LEU A 61 10.71 -4.13 -2.25
C LEU A 61 11.90 -3.35 -2.80
N GLU A 62 11.94 -2.03 -2.61
CA GLU A 62 13.08 -1.19 -2.99
C GLU A 62 14.35 -1.64 -2.26
N SER A 63 14.25 -1.90 -0.95
CA SER A 63 15.35 -2.42 -0.14
C SER A 63 15.87 -3.78 -0.64
N CYS A 64 14.97 -4.69 -1.05
CA CYS A 64 15.33 -5.97 -1.64
C CYS A 64 16.12 -5.82 -2.97
N ILE A 65 15.82 -4.79 -3.77
CA ILE A 65 16.55 -4.51 -5.01
C ILE A 65 17.92 -3.90 -4.71
N GLU A 66 17.98 -2.95 -3.77
CA GLU A 66 19.22 -2.26 -3.41
C GLU A 66 20.27 -3.20 -2.81
N HIS A 67 19.84 -4.11 -1.92
CA HIS A 67 20.74 -5.04 -1.23
C HIS A 67 21.02 -6.32 -2.03
N GLY A 68 20.28 -6.54 -3.13
CA GLY A 68 20.49 -7.64 -4.06
C GLY A 68 20.11 -9.02 -3.52
N SER A 69 20.15 -10.01 -4.41
CA SER A 69 19.92 -11.42 -4.09
C SER A 69 21.24 -12.16 -3.90
N MET A 70 21.53 -12.64 -2.68
CA MET A 70 22.68 -13.52 -2.43
C MET A 70 22.47 -14.96 -2.94
N THR A 71 21.27 -15.29 -3.41
CA THR A 71 20.87 -16.67 -3.72
C THR A 71 20.99 -17.03 -5.20
N GLY A 72 21.38 -16.07 -6.06
CA GLY A 72 21.40 -16.24 -7.52
C GLY A 72 20.01 -16.27 -8.17
N ALA A 73 18.95 -16.02 -7.41
CA ALA A 73 17.57 -16.01 -7.88
C ALA A 73 17.18 -14.65 -8.50
N GLU A 74 17.76 -14.31 -9.66
CA GLU A 74 17.50 -13.05 -10.36
C GLU A 74 16.01 -12.81 -10.66
N TRP A 75 15.25 -13.89 -10.90
CA TRP A 75 13.80 -13.82 -11.13
C TRP A 75 13.01 -13.17 -9.97
N VAL A 76 13.51 -13.24 -8.73
CA VAL A 76 12.89 -12.58 -7.57
C VAL A 76 13.07 -11.06 -7.67
N ALA A 77 14.27 -10.61 -8.05
CA ALA A 77 14.54 -9.20 -8.27
C ALA A 77 13.73 -8.66 -9.44
N ASP A 78 13.58 -9.41 -10.53
CA ASP A 78 12.75 -9.00 -11.66
C ASP A 78 11.27 -8.89 -11.28
N LYS A 79 10.76 -9.81 -10.45
CA LYS A 79 9.41 -9.73 -9.92
C LYS A 79 9.20 -8.48 -9.05
N ALA A 80 10.17 -8.14 -8.20
CA ALA A 80 10.12 -6.93 -7.38
C ALA A 80 10.19 -5.65 -8.24
N ARG A 81 11.09 -5.57 -9.21
CA ARG A 81 11.16 -4.45 -10.17
C ARG A 81 9.85 -4.26 -10.93
N ALA A 82 9.25 -5.35 -11.40
CA ALA A 82 7.97 -5.30 -12.11
C ALA A 82 6.83 -4.77 -11.22
N ALA A 83 6.79 -5.19 -9.94
CA ALA A 83 5.82 -4.69 -8.98
C ALA A 83 6.01 -3.20 -8.67
N ILE A 84 7.25 -2.75 -8.43
CA ILE A 84 7.59 -1.34 -8.21
C ILE A 84 7.21 -0.50 -9.43
N ALA A 85 7.56 -0.96 -10.64
CA ALA A 85 7.22 -0.28 -11.87
C ALA A 85 5.70 -0.12 -12.00
N LYS A 86 4.92 -1.18 -11.77
CA LYS A 86 3.45 -1.11 -11.79
C LYS A 86 2.88 -0.13 -10.78
N ALA A 87 3.50 0.00 -9.60
CA ALA A 87 3.02 0.87 -8.52
C ALA A 87 3.42 2.34 -8.68
N THR A 88 4.49 2.62 -9.42
CA THR A 88 5.10 3.97 -9.48
C THR A 88 5.17 4.56 -10.89
N SER A 89 4.79 3.82 -11.94
CA SER A 89 4.76 4.29 -13.32
C SER A 89 3.71 5.36 -13.53
#